data_AF-A0A2E4RC28-F1
#
_entry.id   AF-A0A2E4RC28-F1
#
_cell.length_a   1.000
_cell.length_b   1.000
_cell.length_c   1.000
_cell.angle_alpha   90.00
_cell.angle_beta   90.00
_cell.angle_gamma   90.00
#
_symmetry.space_group_name_H-M   'P 1'
#
loop_
_entity.id
_entity.type
_entity.pdbx_description
1 polymer ?
#
loop_
_entity_poly.entity_id
_entity_poly.type
_entity_poly.pdbx_seq_one_letter_code
_entity_poly.pdbx_strand_id
1 'polypeptide(L)'
;MDDYLNMIELKTGALIKFCLLVPCTILNISNKDVKIMEQVGSSLGQLFQIQDDYLDLYGKELAVGKKIGGDILEKKKTFLYVSALNKANVVMKNKLKAVYNSDNSMKLDEVISLYDDLNIKKHVESTINNLHQNILNLLSTIKFQEKKEKYFIEFLNSILKRKH
;
A
#
# COMPACT_ATOMS: atom_id res chain seq x y z
N MET A 1 0.00 8.05 11.50
CA MET A 1 0.35 6.77 10.86
C MET A 1 -0.73 5.74 11.18
N ASP A 2 -1.06 5.57 12.45
CA ASP A 2 -2.03 4.58 12.91
C ASP A 2 -3.43 4.78 12.31
N ASP A 3 -3.92 6.02 12.24
CA ASP A 3 -5.22 6.33 11.60
C ASP A 3 -5.25 5.93 10.12
N TYR A 4 -4.14 6.10 9.41
CA TYR A 4 -4.03 5.73 8.01
C TYR A 4 -4.03 4.21 7.84
N LEU A 5 -3.24 3.50 8.66
CA LEU A 5 -3.21 2.04 8.65
C LEU A 5 -4.58 1.44 8.99
N ASN A 6 -5.28 2.02 9.97
CA ASN A 6 -6.64 1.61 10.33
C ASN A 6 -7.64 1.86 9.20
N MET A 7 -7.57 3.01 8.54
CA MET A 7 -8.41 3.32 7.37
C MET A 7 -8.21 2.29 6.24
N ILE A 8 -6.97 1.92 5.92
CA ILE A 8 -6.71 0.92 4.87
C ILE A 8 -7.25 -0.44 5.28
N GLU A 9 -7.00 -0.84 6.52
CA GLU A 9 -7.46 -2.13 7.04
C GLU A 9 -8.97 -2.27 6.86
N LEU A 10 -9.74 -1.21 7.15
CA LEU A 10 -11.19 -1.20 7.01
C LEU A 10 -11.68 -1.12 5.55
N LYS A 11 -11.00 -0.32 4.70
CA LYS A 11 -11.45 -0.07 3.31
C LYS A 11 -11.09 -1.22 2.37
N THR A 12 -9.87 -1.73 2.46
CA THR A 12 -9.26 -2.62 1.46
C THR A 12 -8.78 -3.92 2.09
N GLY A 13 -8.20 -3.85 3.30
CA GLY A 13 -7.70 -5.01 4.02
C GLY A 13 -8.78 -6.03 4.36
N ALA A 14 -9.95 -5.57 4.84
CA ALA A 14 -11.04 -6.43 5.28
C ALA A 14 -11.56 -7.37 4.18
N LEU A 15 -11.77 -6.86 2.96
CA LEU A 15 -12.25 -7.69 1.84
C LEU A 15 -11.19 -8.68 1.38
N ILE A 16 -9.93 -8.25 1.26
CA ILE A 16 -8.82 -9.14 0.88
C ILE A 16 -8.66 -10.25 1.91
N LYS A 17 -8.65 -9.89 3.20
CA LYS A 17 -8.61 -10.85 4.30
C LYS A 17 -9.78 -11.82 4.24
N PHE A 18 -11.00 -11.33 4.05
CA PHE A 18 -12.18 -12.18 3.89
C PHE A 18 -12.02 -13.19 2.75
N CYS A 19 -11.59 -12.74 1.57
CA CYS A 19 -11.36 -13.62 0.41
C CYS A 19 -10.30 -14.70 0.66
N LEU A 20 -9.30 -14.42 1.50
CA LEU A 20 -8.29 -15.41 1.90
C LEU A 20 -8.77 -16.37 2.98
N LEU A 21 -9.59 -15.90 3.93
CA LEU A 21 -10.03 -16.69 5.07
C LEU A 21 -11.21 -17.62 4.76
N VAL A 22 -12.12 -17.23 3.86
CA VAL A 22 -13.29 -18.05 3.50
C VAL A 22 -12.89 -19.45 3.00
N PRO A 23 -11.95 -19.60 2.05
CA PRO A 23 -11.48 -20.93 1.63
C PRO A 23 -10.82 -21.71 2.78
N CYS A 24 -10.11 -21.04 3.69
CA CYS A 24 -9.48 -21.70 4.83
C CYS A 24 -10.53 -22.31 5.78
N THR A 25 -11.64 -21.60 6.01
CA THR A 25 -12.77 -22.10 6.80
C THR A 25 -13.45 -23.28 6.11
N ILE A 26 -13.72 -23.19 4.80
CA ILE A 26 -14.37 -24.27 4.03
C ILE A 26 -13.53 -25.55 4.02
N LEU A 27 -12.21 -25.40 3.93
CA LEU A 27 -11.26 -26.53 3.84
C LEU A 27 -10.80 -27.06 5.21
N ASN A 28 -11.36 -26.56 6.33
CA ASN A 28 -10.96 -26.92 7.70
C ASN A 28 -9.44 -26.83 7.93
N ILE A 29 -8.82 -25.76 7.40
CA ILE A 29 -7.40 -25.49 7.59
C ILE A 29 -7.08 -25.28 9.07
N SER A 30 -5.87 -25.66 9.50
CA SER A 30 -5.46 -25.54 10.89
C SER A 30 -5.56 -24.09 11.40
N ASN A 31 -5.95 -23.90 12.67
CA ASN A 31 -6.01 -22.57 13.29
C ASN A 31 -4.67 -21.80 13.19
N LYS A 32 -3.55 -22.52 13.15
CA LYS A 32 -2.23 -21.93 12.95
C LYS A 32 -2.11 -21.31 11.56
N ASP A 33 -2.45 -22.06 10.52
CA ASP A 33 -2.33 -21.60 9.13
C ASP A 33 -3.39 -20.54 8.80
N VAL A 34 -4.59 -20.61 9.39
CA VAL A 34 -5.61 -19.55 9.32
C VAL A 34 -5.06 -18.22 9.83
N LYS A 35 -4.37 -18.21 10.98
CA LYS A 35 -3.74 -16.99 11.51
C LYS A 35 -2.63 -16.45 10.60
N ILE A 36 -1.86 -17.33 9.96
CA ILE A 36 -0.85 -16.91 8.99
C ILE A 36 -1.54 -16.28 7.77
N MET A 37 -2.61 -16.89 7.25
CA MET A 37 -3.39 -16.36 6.14
C MET A 37 -4.06 -15.02 6.48
N GLU A 38 -4.48 -14.82 7.73
CA GLU A 38 -4.97 -13.54 8.22
C GLU A 38 -3.90 -12.46 8.15
N GLN A 39 -2.67 -12.77 8.60
CA GLN A 39 -1.52 -11.86 8.53
C GLN A 39 -1.11 -11.55 7.09
N VAL A 40 -1.16 -12.56 6.20
CA VAL A 40 -0.96 -12.37 4.76
C VAL A 40 -2.02 -11.43 4.20
N GLY A 41 -3.30 -11.62 4.55
CA GLY A 41 -4.40 -10.76 4.10
C GLY A 41 -4.24 -9.30 4.51
N SER A 42 -3.93 -9.05 5.79
CA SER A 42 -3.66 -7.69 6.28
C SER A 42 -2.48 -7.05 5.53
N SER A 43 -1.37 -7.79 5.40
CA SER A 43 -0.15 -7.29 4.74
C SER A 43 -0.39 -7.00 3.25
N LEU A 44 -1.15 -7.87 2.58
CA LEU A 44 -1.49 -7.73 1.17
C LEU A 44 -2.41 -6.53 0.94
N GLY A 45 -3.39 -6.30 1.81
CA GLY A 45 -4.27 -5.13 1.73
C GLY A 45 -3.52 -3.81 1.93
N GLN A 46 -2.60 -3.76 2.89
CA GLN A 46 -1.72 -2.61 3.09
C GLN A 46 -0.83 -2.37 1.86
N LEU A 47 -0.19 -3.43 1.37
CA LEU A 47 0.69 -3.36 0.21
C LEU A 47 -0.06 -2.87 -1.03
N PHE A 48 -1.27 -3.38 -1.27
CA PHE A 48 -2.09 -2.98 -2.40
C PHE A 48 -2.40 -1.47 -2.38
N GLN A 49 -2.84 -0.93 -1.24
CA GLN A 49 -3.14 0.50 -1.15
C GLN A 49 -1.89 1.36 -1.25
N ILE A 50 -0.79 0.97 -0.58
CA ILE A 50 0.47 1.73 -0.65
C ILE A 50 1.01 1.75 -2.10
N GLN A 51 0.87 0.64 -2.82
CA GLN A 51 1.27 0.54 -4.22
C GLN A 51 0.36 1.38 -5.13
N ASP A 52 -0.94 1.42 -4.88
CA ASP A 52 -1.90 2.29 -5.60
C ASP A 52 -1.53 3.77 -5.43
N ASP A 53 -1.34 4.21 -4.18
CA ASP A 53 -0.90 5.58 -3.85
C ASP A 53 0.47 5.91 -4.47
N TYR A 54 1.41 4.95 -4.50
CA TYR A 54 2.71 5.11 -5.13
C TYR A 54 2.58 5.28 -6.65
N LEU A 55 1.73 4.48 -7.29
CA LEU A 55 1.53 4.50 -8.74
C LEU A 55 0.77 5.75 -9.21
N ASP A 56 -0.10 6.32 -8.39
CA ASP A 56 -0.78 7.59 -8.72
C ASP A 56 0.23 8.73 -8.95
N LEU A 57 1.32 8.78 -8.16
CA LEU A 57 2.33 9.83 -8.27
C LEU A 57 3.57 9.45 -9.08
N TYR A 58 4.05 8.20 -8.96
CA TYR A 58 5.33 7.76 -9.53
C TYR A 58 5.20 6.67 -10.59
N GLY A 59 3.97 6.24 -10.91
CA GLY A 59 3.71 5.30 -12.01
C GLY A 59 3.95 5.95 -13.37
N LYS A 60 4.10 5.12 -14.41
CA LYS A 60 4.13 5.63 -15.79
C LYS A 60 2.73 6.10 -16.18
N GLU A 61 2.64 7.18 -16.98
CA GLU A 61 1.37 7.55 -17.62
C GLU A 61 0.92 6.38 -18.53
N LEU A 62 -0.07 5.62 -18.10
CA LEU A 62 -0.53 4.44 -18.83
C LEU A 62 -1.79 4.67 -19.67
N ALA A 63 -2.47 5.81 -19.53
CA ALA A 63 -3.68 6.07 -20.28
C ALA A 63 -3.83 7.55 -20.62
N VAL A 64 -4.21 7.83 -21.88
CA VAL A 64 -4.62 9.15 -22.34
C VAL A 64 -5.70 9.69 -21.39
N GLY A 65 -5.40 10.75 -20.66
CA GLY A 65 -6.35 11.46 -19.80
C GLY A 65 -6.21 11.27 -18.28
N LYS A 66 -5.36 10.38 -17.78
CA LYS A 66 -5.12 10.27 -16.32
C LYS A 66 -3.95 11.17 -15.92
N LYS A 67 -4.21 12.22 -15.13
CA LYS A 67 -3.17 13.11 -14.59
C LYS A 67 -2.39 12.40 -13.48
N ILE A 68 -1.07 12.42 -13.54
CA ILE A 68 -0.20 12.04 -12.43
C ILE A 68 -0.50 12.91 -11.20
N GLY A 69 -0.48 12.30 -10.01
CA GLY A 69 -0.69 13.00 -8.74
C GLY A 69 -2.14 13.44 -8.51
N GLY A 70 -3.10 12.70 -9.08
CA GLY A 70 -4.53 12.97 -8.90
C GLY A 70 -4.92 12.97 -7.42
N ASP A 71 -4.37 12.07 -6.63
CA ASP A 71 -4.65 11.98 -5.18
C ASP A 71 -4.16 13.22 -4.42
N ILE A 72 -3.03 13.79 -4.84
CA ILE A 72 -2.53 15.06 -4.27
C ILE A 72 -3.50 16.18 -4.64
N LEU A 73 -3.90 16.29 -5.90
CA LEU A 73 -4.83 17.34 -6.37
C LEU A 73 -6.20 17.23 -5.68
N GLU A 74 -6.65 16.02 -5.36
CA GLU A 74 -7.86 15.73 -4.59
C GLU A 74 -7.65 15.85 -3.07
N LYS A 75 -6.46 16.25 -2.61
CA LYS A 75 -6.09 16.42 -1.19
C LYS A 75 -6.25 15.14 -0.35
N LYS A 76 -6.13 13.96 -0.97
CA LYS A 76 -6.23 12.69 -0.26
C LYS A 76 -5.03 12.50 0.66
N LYS A 77 -5.30 12.03 1.88
CA LYS A 77 -4.27 11.71 2.87
C LYS A 77 -3.65 10.34 2.58
N THR A 78 -2.94 10.24 1.45
CA THR A 78 -2.26 9.02 0.99
C THR A 78 -1.12 8.60 1.93
N PHE A 79 -0.59 7.40 1.71
CA PHE A 79 0.60 6.91 2.40
C PHE A 79 1.78 7.87 2.24
N LEU A 80 1.95 8.47 1.05
CA LEU A 80 3.03 9.41 0.77
C LEU A 80 2.91 10.66 1.66
N TYR A 81 1.70 11.20 1.78
CA TYR A 81 1.41 12.35 2.64
C TYR A 81 1.69 12.04 4.11
N VAL A 82 1.19 10.92 4.62
CA VAL A 82 1.38 10.53 6.02
C VAL A 82 2.86 10.25 6.32
N SER A 83 3.57 9.62 5.39
CA SER A 83 5.01 9.37 5.48
C SER A 83 5.81 10.67 5.51
N ALA A 84 5.44 11.63 4.66
CA ALA A 84 6.03 12.96 4.62
C ALA A 84 5.82 13.72 5.93
N LEU A 85 4.59 13.71 6.46
CA LEU A 85 4.32 14.29 7.77
C LEU A 85 5.16 13.65 8.87
N ASN A 86 5.36 12.33 8.88
CA ASN A 86 6.15 11.70 9.94
C ASN A 86 7.64 12.09 9.91
N LYS A 87 8.20 12.27 8.71
CA LYS A 87 9.62 12.61 8.52
C LYS A 87 9.93 14.10 8.56
N ALA A 88 8.95 14.94 8.25
CA ALA A 88 9.13 16.36 8.14
C ALA A 88 9.46 17.03 9.50
N ASN A 89 10.32 18.03 9.46
CA ASN A 89 10.49 18.97 10.56
C ASN A 89 9.24 19.88 10.69
N VAL A 90 9.19 20.70 11.75
CA VAL A 90 8.02 21.55 12.03
C VAL A 90 7.66 22.48 10.86
N VAL A 91 8.66 23.08 10.22
CA VAL A 91 8.45 24.00 9.09
C VAL A 91 7.86 23.28 7.88
N MET A 92 8.45 22.15 7.49
CA MET A 92 7.98 21.31 6.38
C MET A 92 6.58 20.74 6.66
N LYS A 93 6.29 20.32 7.90
CA LYS A 93 4.96 19.86 8.33
C LYS A 93 3.90 20.94 8.13
N ASN A 94 4.19 22.17 8.58
CA ASN A 94 3.26 23.29 8.46
C ASN A 94 3.03 23.64 7.00
N LYS A 95 4.10 23.63 6.19
CA LYS A 95 4.02 23.85 4.75
C LYS A 95 3.14 22.79 4.08
N LEU A 96 3.40 21.50 4.33
CA LEU A 96 2.61 20.41 3.76
C LEU A 96 1.13 20.47 4.18
N LYS A 97 0.84 20.79 5.45
CA LYS A 97 -0.54 21.01 5.92
C LYS A 97 -1.21 22.20 5.25
N ALA A 98 -0.49 23.32 5.10
CA ALA A 98 -1.03 24.51 4.45
C ALA A 98 -1.41 24.22 2.99
N VAL A 99 -0.56 23.50 2.26
CA VAL A 99 -0.82 23.12 0.86
C VAL A 99 -2.08 22.24 0.75
N TYR A 100 -2.25 21.26 1.64
CA TYR A 100 -3.44 20.38 1.65
C TYR A 100 -4.72 21.07 2.15
N ASN A 101 -4.62 22.13 2.95
CA ASN A 101 -5.77 22.86 3.51
C ASN A 101 -6.16 24.11 2.69
N SER A 102 -5.33 24.58 1.76
CA SER A 102 -5.61 25.78 0.97
C SER A 102 -6.67 25.54 -0.11
N ASP A 103 -7.58 26.50 -0.33
CA ASP A 103 -8.59 26.45 -1.41
C ASP A 103 -8.01 26.79 -2.79
N ASN A 104 -6.78 27.29 -2.84
CA ASN A 104 -6.08 27.52 -4.09
C ASN A 104 -5.72 26.22 -4.80
N SER A 105 -5.57 26.28 -6.13
CA SER A 105 -5.05 25.20 -6.94
C SER A 105 -3.73 24.70 -6.35
N MET A 106 -3.78 23.51 -5.76
CA MET A 106 -2.65 22.89 -5.10
C MET A 106 -1.49 22.78 -6.07
N LYS A 107 -0.31 23.30 -5.70
CA LYS A 107 0.87 23.24 -6.54
C LYS A 107 1.51 21.87 -6.39
N LEU A 108 1.13 20.95 -7.27
CA LEU A 108 1.66 19.58 -7.32
C LEU A 108 3.20 19.56 -7.24
N ASP A 109 3.86 20.44 -7.99
CA ASP A 109 5.33 20.56 -8.00
C ASP A 109 5.93 20.89 -6.62
N GLU A 110 5.23 21.69 -5.82
CA GLU A 110 5.69 22.05 -4.47
C GLU A 110 5.60 20.86 -3.51
N VAL A 111 4.55 20.03 -3.65
CA VAL A 111 4.41 18.80 -2.86
C VAL A 111 5.45 17.78 -3.29
N ILE A 112 5.69 17.63 -4.60
CA ILE A 112 6.72 16.73 -5.14
C ILE A 112 8.10 17.14 -4.62
N SER A 113 8.46 18.43 -4.69
CA SER A 113 9.74 18.93 -4.16
C SER A 113 9.90 18.63 -2.67
N LEU A 114 8.84 18.77 -1.86
CA LEU A 114 8.87 18.40 -0.45
C LEU A 114 9.05 16.89 -0.24
N TYR A 115 8.43 16.06 -1.08
CA TYR A 115 8.60 14.60 -1.03
C TYR A 115 10.02 14.18 -1.41
N ASP A 116 10.64 14.87 -2.36
CA ASP A 116 12.02 14.63 -2.76
C ASP A 116 13.00 15.00 -1.64
N ASP A 117 12.85 16.19 -1.04
CA ASP A 117 13.65 16.63 0.12
C ASP A 117 13.60 15.62 1.29
N LEU A 118 12.44 15.01 1.49
CA LEU A 118 12.19 14.03 2.55
C LEU A 118 12.50 12.58 2.15
N ASN A 119 12.98 12.36 0.93
CA ASN A 119 13.24 11.03 0.36
C ASN A 119 12.05 10.08 0.51
N ILE A 120 10.84 10.57 0.19
CA ILE A 120 9.59 9.80 0.34
C ILE A 120 9.52 8.67 -0.65
N LYS A 121 9.87 8.89 -1.93
CA LYS A 121 9.88 7.85 -2.95
C LYS A 121 10.64 6.59 -2.48
N LYS A 122 11.90 6.76 -2.09
CA LYS A 122 12.76 5.67 -1.62
C LYS A 122 12.19 4.96 -0.38
N HIS A 123 11.55 5.71 0.51
CA HIS A 123 10.92 5.14 1.70
C HIS A 123 9.70 4.29 1.36
N VAL A 124 8.84 4.77 0.47
CA VAL A 124 7.67 4.02 0.03
C VAL A 124 8.09 2.76 -0.73
N GLU A 125 9.06 2.86 -1.63
CA GLU A 125 9.65 1.70 -2.32
C GLU A 125 10.21 0.67 -1.31
N SER A 126 10.92 1.13 -0.28
CA SER A 126 11.41 0.24 0.78
C SER A 126 10.28 -0.41 1.57
N THR A 127 9.21 0.32 1.91
CA THR A 127 8.05 -0.23 2.62
C THR A 127 7.32 -1.28 1.77
N ILE A 128 7.12 -1.00 0.48
CA ILE A 128 6.55 -1.94 -0.50
C ILE A 128 7.39 -3.24 -0.52
N ASN A 129 8.71 -3.11 -0.65
CA ASN A 129 9.61 -4.27 -0.66
C ASN A 129 9.58 -5.05 0.65
N ASN A 130 9.52 -4.37 1.80
CA ASN A 130 9.45 -5.03 3.10
C ASN A 130 8.15 -5.81 3.29
N LEU A 131 7.00 -5.22 2.92
CA LEU A 131 5.71 -5.90 2.94
C LEU A 131 5.70 -7.11 2.00
N HIS A 132 6.28 -6.96 0.81
CA HIS A 132 6.44 -8.05 -0.15
C HIS A 132 7.20 -9.23 0.45
N GLN A 133 8.38 -8.97 1.03
CA GLN A 133 9.18 -10.02 1.66
C GLN A 133 8.48 -10.65 2.86
N ASN A 134 7.79 -9.85 3.68
CA ASN A 134 7.01 -10.37 4.80
C ASN A 134 5.93 -11.36 4.34
N ILE A 135 5.19 -11.02 3.28
CA ILE A 135 4.17 -11.90 2.70
C ILE A 135 4.80 -13.22 2.22
N LEU A 136 5.91 -13.16 1.47
CA LEU A 136 6.59 -14.37 0.99
C LEU A 136 7.10 -15.25 2.14
N ASN A 137 7.67 -14.63 3.18
CA ASN A 137 8.13 -15.35 4.37
C ASN A 137 6.97 -16.05 5.08
N LEU A 138 5.84 -15.37 5.29
CA LEU A 138 4.64 -15.97 5.89
C LEU A 138 4.14 -17.16 5.08
N LEU A 139 4.03 -17.01 3.76
CA LEU A 139 3.57 -18.09 2.87
C LEU A 139 4.50 -19.31 2.91
N SER A 140 5.81 -19.11 3.00
CA SER A 140 6.79 -20.21 3.07
C SER A 140 6.63 -21.10 4.33
N THR A 141 5.93 -20.60 5.35
CA THR A 141 5.69 -21.37 6.58
C THR A 141 4.46 -22.28 6.51
N ILE A 142 3.61 -22.10 5.50
CA ILE A 142 2.41 -22.91 5.29
C ILE A 142 2.79 -24.12 4.44
N LYS A 143 2.40 -25.32 4.88
CA LYS A 143 2.54 -26.55 4.09
C LYS A 143 1.34 -26.70 3.16
N PHE A 144 1.46 -26.26 1.92
CA PHE A 144 0.43 -26.49 0.91
C PHE A 144 0.59 -27.85 0.23
N GLN A 145 -0.48 -28.37 -0.40
CA GLN A 145 -0.34 -29.44 -1.39
C GLN A 145 0.30 -28.87 -2.65
N GLU A 146 1.44 -29.43 -3.09
CA GLU A 146 2.39 -28.86 -4.07
C GLU A 146 1.76 -28.20 -5.31
N LYS A 147 0.70 -28.76 -5.89
CA LYS A 147 0.08 -28.23 -7.12
C LYS A 147 -0.72 -26.94 -6.93
N LYS A 148 -1.33 -26.70 -5.77
CA LYS A 148 -2.21 -25.54 -5.53
C LYS A 148 -1.44 -24.33 -4.97
N GLU A 149 -0.35 -24.60 -4.26
CA GLU A 149 0.58 -23.59 -3.76
C GLU A 149 1.10 -22.69 -4.87
N LYS A 150 1.58 -23.31 -5.95
CA LYS A 150 2.20 -22.62 -7.07
C LYS A 150 1.27 -21.57 -7.68
N TYR A 151 0.02 -21.93 -7.95
CA TYR A 151 -0.96 -20.99 -8.53
C TYR A 151 -1.31 -19.84 -7.58
N PHE A 152 -1.39 -20.11 -6.28
CA PHE A 152 -1.66 -19.08 -5.29
C PHE A 152 -0.48 -18.12 -5.16
N ILE A 153 0.75 -18.64 -5.10
CA ILE A 153 1.97 -17.84 -5.09
C ILE A 153 2.13 -17.05 -6.40
N GLU A 154 1.82 -17.63 -7.56
CA GLU A 154 1.83 -16.93 -8.85
C GLU A 154 0.79 -15.81 -8.91
N PHE A 155 -0.43 -16.06 -8.43
CA PHE A 155 -1.48 -15.04 -8.32
C PHE A 155 -1.04 -13.91 -7.39
N LEU A 156 -0.51 -14.21 -6.21
CA LEU A 156 0.01 -13.20 -5.30
C LEU A 156 1.16 -12.44 -5.96
N ASN A 157 2.14 -13.12 -6.54
CA ASN A 157 3.23 -12.48 -7.30
C ASN A 157 2.72 -11.56 -8.40
N SER A 158 1.59 -11.86 -9.06
CA SER A 158 0.99 -11.00 -10.07
C SER A 158 0.43 -9.70 -9.48
N ILE A 159 -0.13 -9.75 -8.27
CA ILE A 159 -0.57 -8.56 -7.53
C ILE A 159 0.65 -7.75 -7.08
N LEU A 160 1.65 -8.45 -6.54
CA LEU A 160 2.85 -7.88 -5.94
C LEU A 160 3.76 -7.19 -6.98
N LYS A 161 3.91 -7.78 -8.17
CA LYS A 161 4.79 -7.29 -9.24
C LYS A 161 4.09 -6.35 -10.21
N ARG A 162 3.00 -5.68 -9.83
CA ARG A 162 2.37 -4.63 -10.65
C ARG A 162 3.39 -3.54 -10.98
N LYS A 163 4.03 -3.70 -12.15
CA LYS A 163 4.76 -2.67 -12.87
C LYS A 163 3.76 -2.08 -13.84
N HIS A 164 3.27 -0.91 -13.52
CA HIS A 164 2.58 -0.05 -14.45
C HIS A 164 3.62 0.90 -15.07
#